data_AF-A0A8M2BEW7-F1
#
_entry.id   AF-A0A8M2BEW7-F1
#
_cell.length_a   1.000
_cell.length_b   1.000
_cell.length_c   1.000
_cell.angle_alpha   90.00
_cell.angle_beta   90.00
_cell.angle_gamma   90.00
#
_symmetry.space_group_name_H-M   'P 1'
#
loop_
_entity.id
_entity.type
_entity.pdbx_description
1 polymer ?
#
loop_
_entity_poly.entity_id
_entity_poly.type
_entity_poly.pdbx_seq_one_letter_code
_entity_poly.pdbx_strand_id
1 'polypeptide(L)'
;MLVNATRGFLWSDMETRALLNIWGEHDVQTALDGNFRNSHVYRDVANRLCELGFDRTPDQCRIRVKSLKRQYFQAKEGSRKNGQYHKMCKFYDEMERILSNRSFVERQDIDSVAIGGDETMDEDAESTELLHETHMDGSGESSFMEHPVKTEYPSCPIPVTVGGMSSFPAKQSSLPKTNPPATSSSRPRRTKKRFANMSLEKLMEKFLEQSMEAEDNFYRLEEQRLQVEDKRREEEHSRELQMLQMLGQIFASIRTPSPAPTATPQPSFIPQTNLTVPLARPSLGNRNHPPALIDFASHSQAAGPVIERSFSLGSSGMDNVIPLVRNTIPPLTSKKHKGQDGRIGIIGGCQEYTGAPFFAAISALKVGADLSHVFCTKDAAPVIKSYSPELIVHPVLDSPNAVEEIEKWLPRLHSVVVGPGLGREDMLLKNAKEIIERSKLRGIPVIIDADGLWLVAKEPSVIQGYQRGILTPNFMEFTRLYEAMHHEPLDSSDHKRSAQQLSIALGHLTLVLKGEEDIITDGKNILTCSQEGSGRRCGGQGDLLSGSLGAFAHWAFSSPSDATKGMNPSLVAAFGATSLTRQCNRQAFHKHGRSTTTSDMIQEINSAFKKLFES
;
A
#
# COMPACT_ATOMS: atom_id res chain seq x y z
N MET A 1 26.34 20.51 -25.13
CA MET A 1 27.04 19.28 -24.70
C MET A 1 27.35 19.38 -23.22
N LEU A 2 26.41 19.01 -22.35
CA LEU A 2 26.72 18.62 -20.98
C LEU A 2 27.25 17.17 -21.02
N VAL A 3 27.73 16.65 -19.89
CA VAL A 3 27.03 15.53 -19.21
C VAL A 3 27.04 15.82 -17.70
N ASN A 4 25.97 15.41 -17.02
CA ASN A 4 25.65 15.73 -15.62
C ASN A 4 26.71 15.39 -14.57
N ALA A 5 26.78 16.22 -13.53
CA ALA A 5 27.44 15.91 -12.27
C ALA A 5 26.46 15.24 -11.28
N THR A 6 26.84 14.10 -10.71
CA THR A 6 26.19 13.54 -9.53
C THR A 6 26.55 14.37 -8.30
N ARG A 7 25.55 15.07 -7.74
CA ARG A 7 25.71 15.85 -6.50
C ARG A 7 25.71 14.88 -5.31
N GLY A 8 26.86 14.74 -4.64
CA GLY A 8 27.07 13.79 -3.56
C GLY A 8 28.54 13.40 -3.38
N PHE A 9 29.35 14.35 -2.89
CA PHE A 9 30.79 14.24 -2.64
C PHE A 9 31.64 13.80 -3.86
N LEU A 10 32.37 14.76 -4.45
CA LEU A 10 33.37 14.46 -5.49
C LEU A 10 34.54 13.66 -4.89
N TRP A 11 34.63 12.40 -5.25
CA TRP A 11 35.78 11.53 -4.97
C TRP A 11 36.84 11.71 -6.06
N SER A 12 38.05 12.11 -5.69
CA SER A 12 39.15 12.18 -6.66
C SER A 12 39.65 10.78 -7.06
N ASP A 13 40.37 10.68 -8.18
CA ASP A 13 41.03 9.43 -8.59
C ASP A 13 42.07 8.95 -7.57
N MET A 14 42.80 9.89 -6.98
CA MET A 14 43.86 9.62 -6.00
C MET A 14 43.26 9.09 -4.70
N GLU A 15 42.21 9.74 -4.23
CA GLU A 15 41.42 9.36 -3.06
C GLU A 15 40.66 8.05 -3.25
N THR A 16 40.10 7.80 -4.44
CA THR A 16 39.44 6.51 -4.74
C THR A 16 40.45 5.36 -4.71
N ARG A 17 41.67 5.57 -5.20
CA ARG A 17 42.75 4.57 -5.07
C ARG A 17 43.23 4.41 -3.63
N ALA A 18 43.33 5.50 -2.85
CA ALA A 18 43.66 5.42 -1.42
C ALA A 18 42.62 4.57 -0.66
N LEU A 19 41.33 4.82 -0.88
CA LEU A 19 40.24 4.01 -0.34
C LEU A 19 40.34 2.53 -0.77
N LEU A 20 40.56 2.25 -2.06
CA LEU A 20 40.66 0.87 -2.56
C LEU A 20 41.92 0.15 -2.07
N ASN A 21 43.01 0.88 -1.82
CA ASN A 21 44.20 0.30 -1.21
C ASN A 21 43.91 -0.14 0.22
N ILE A 22 43.43 0.78 1.09
CA ILE A 22 43.07 0.48 2.48
C ILE A 22 41.99 -0.62 2.55
N TRP A 23 40.93 -0.49 1.76
CA TRP A 23 39.85 -1.48 1.72
C TRP A 23 40.33 -2.86 1.25
N GLY A 24 41.37 -2.90 0.41
CA GLY A 24 42.02 -4.11 -0.07
C GLY A 24 43.08 -4.71 0.85
N GLU A 25 43.31 -4.14 2.05
CA GLU A 25 44.25 -4.69 3.03
C GLU A 25 43.70 -5.98 3.67
N HIS A 26 44.60 -6.88 4.08
CA HIS A 26 44.22 -8.23 4.51
C HIS A 26 43.41 -8.22 5.82
N ASP A 27 43.79 -7.38 6.77
CA ASP A 27 43.09 -7.16 8.04
C ASP A 27 41.68 -6.60 7.81
N VAL A 28 41.54 -5.59 6.95
CA VAL A 28 40.25 -5.00 6.59
C VAL A 28 39.35 -6.02 5.88
N GLN A 29 39.90 -6.78 4.93
CA GLN A 29 39.14 -7.84 4.23
C GLN A 29 38.73 -8.99 5.16
N THR A 30 39.57 -9.37 6.14
CA THR A 30 39.25 -10.38 7.16
C THR A 30 38.21 -9.88 8.15
N ALA A 31 38.26 -8.62 8.58
CA ALA A 31 37.25 -8.03 9.47
C ALA A 31 35.87 -7.88 8.81
N LEU A 32 35.83 -7.77 7.47
CA LEU A 32 34.60 -7.77 6.67
C LEU A 32 34.03 -9.18 6.40
N ASP A 33 34.80 -10.24 6.63
CA ASP A 33 34.41 -11.59 6.22
C ASP A 33 33.40 -12.21 7.21
N GLY A 34 32.25 -12.66 6.70
CA GLY A 34 31.18 -13.28 7.50
C GLY A 34 30.50 -12.38 8.56
N ASN A 35 30.78 -11.07 8.59
CA ASN A 35 30.34 -10.18 9.67
C ASN A 35 29.31 -9.13 9.23
N PHE A 36 28.06 -9.32 9.69
CA PHE A 36 26.93 -8.42 9.41
C PHE A 36 27.00 -7.06 10.13
N ARG A 37 27.87 -6.88 11.14
CA ARG A 37 28.01 -5.63 11.91
C ARG A 37 29.37 -4.96 11.69
N ASN A 38 29.55 -4.40 10.49
CA ASN A 38 30.84 -3.90 10.00
C ASN A 38 31.08 -2.38 10.10
N SER A 39 30.22 -1.60 10.78
CA SER A 39 30.41 -0.14 10.92
C SER A 39 31.75 0.24 11.57
N HIS A 40 32.21 -0.56 12.54
CA HIS A 40 33.52 -0.39 13.17
C HIS A 40 34.70 -0.53 12.20
N VAL A 41 34.55 -1.34 11.14
CA VAL A 41 35.57 -1.52 10.10
C VAL A 41 35.62 -0.30 9.19
N TYR A 42 34.46 0.22 8.76
CA TYR A 42 34.43 1.43 7.95
C TYR A 42 34.89 2.68 8.72
N ARG A 43 34.80 2.67 10.06
CA ARG A 43 35.40 3.69 10.92
C ARG A 43 36.93 3.63 10.95
N ASP A 44 37.52 2.44 10.97
CA ASP A 44 38.97 2.27 10.81
C ASP A 44 39.44 2.70 9.41
N VAL A 45 38.72 2.28 8.35
CA VAL A 45 38.98 2.71 6.96
C VAL A 45 38.93 4.24 6.82
N ALA A 46 37.95 4.91 7.43
CA ALA A 46 37.84 6.38 7.42
C ALA A 46 39.02 7.05 8.14
N ASN A 47 39.44 6.54 9.29
CA ASN A 47 40.59 7.06 10.03
C ASN A 47 41.89 6.94 9.21
N ARG A 48 42.19 5.75 8.64
CA ARG A 48 43.36 5.54 7.77
C ARG A 48 43.32 6.43 6.52
N LEU A 49 42.13 6.69 5.98
CA LEU A 49 41.96 7.59 4.83
C LEU A 49 42.22 9.06 5.20
N CYS A 50 41.85 9.48 6.41
CA CYS A 50 42.17 10.79 6.99
C CYS A 50 43.67 10.97 7.24
N GLU A 51 44.39 9.93 7.70
CA GLU A 51 45.86 9.94 7.83
C GLU A 51 46.58 10.19 6.49
N LEU A 52 45.98 9.77 5.37
CA LEU A 52 46.46 10.06 4.01
C LEU A 52 46.03 11.45 3.48
N GLY A 53 45.40 12.28 4.31
CA GLY A 53 44.95 13.63 3.97
C GLY A 53 43.57 13.72 3.31
N PHE A 54 42.76 12.66 3.38
CA PHE A 54 41.42 12.61 2.79
C PHE A 54 40.35 12.45 3.88
N ASP A 55 39.71 13.56 4.26
CA ASP A 55 38.65 13.57 5.27
C ASP A 55 37.32 13.03 4.70
N ARG A 56 36.86 11.88 5.22
CA ARG A 56 35.63 11.17 4.81
C ARG A 56 35.00 10.47 5.99
N THR A 57 33.66 10.45 6.02
CA THR A 57 32.92 9.71 7.04
C THR A 57 32.93 8.19 6.77
N PRO A 58 32.71 7.34 7.80
CA PRO A 58 32.62 5.88 7.63
C PRO A 58 31.59 5.48 6.57
N ASP A 59 30.43 6.14 6.55
CA ASP A 59 29.34 5.85 5.63
C ASP A 59 29.63 6.34 4.20
N GLN A 60 30.33 7.46 4.03
CA GLN A 60 30.85 7.86 2.71
C GLN A 60 31.79 6.80 2.13
N CYS A 61 32.69 6.23 2.95
CA CYS A 61 33.56 5.13 2.55
C CYS A 61 32.76 3.87 2.19
N ARG A 62 31.77 3.48 3.02
CA ARG A 62 30.87 2.33 2.78
C ARG A 62 30.08 2.48 1.47
N ILE A 63 29.44 3.62 1.26
CA ILE A 63 28.65 3.94 0.05
C ILE A 63 29.55 3.94 -1.19
N ARG A 64 30.77 4.51 -1.10
CA ARG A 64 31.73 4.52 -2.21
C ARG A 64 32.16 3.10 -2.60
N VAL A 65 32.50 2.24 -1.64
CA VAL A 65 32.83 0.82 -1.91
C VAL A 65 31.61 0.08 -2.50
N LYS A 66 30.40 0.29 -1.98
CA LYS A 66 29.15 -0.31 -2.50
C LYS A 66 28.91 0.08 -3.97
N SER A 67 29.14 1.35 -4.32
CA SER A 67 29.06 1.86 -5.70
C SER A 67 30.12 1.25 -6.63
N LEU A 68 31.38 1.18 -6.18
CA LEU A 68 32.49 0.59 -6.96
C LEU A 68 32.29 -0.92 -7.19
N LYS A 69 31.80 -1.66 -6.19
CA LYS A 69 31.37 -3.07 -6.35
C LYS A 69 30.30 -3.21 -7.43
N ARG A 70 29.26 -2.38 -7.42
CA ARG A 70 28.19 -2.41 -8.43
C ARG A 70 28.72 -2.15 -9.84
N GLN A 71 29.57 -1.12 -10.02
CA GLN A 71 30.20 -0.82 -11.31
C GLN A 71 31.09 -1.96 -11.82
N TYR A 72 31.88 -2.57 -10.93
CA TYR A 72 32.70 -3.73 -11.26
C TYR A 72 31.87 -4.95 -11.69
N PHE A 73 30.82 -5.32 -10.94
CA PHE A 73 29.98 -6.47 -11.31
C PHE A 73 29.23 -6.24 -12.63
N GLN A 74 28.69 -5.04 -12.86
CA GLN A 74 28.06 -4.68 -14.14
C GLN A 74 29.05 -4.75 -15.31
N ALA A 75 30.29 -4.26 -15.12
CA ALA A 75 31.35 -4.39 -16.12
C ALA A 75 31.76 -5.85 -16.35
N LYS A 76 31.76 -6.69 -15.32
CA LYS A 76 32.12 -8.12 -15.40
C LYS A 76 31.04 -8.96 -16.09
N GLU A 77 29.77 -8.68 -15.83
CA GLU A 77 28.62 -9.40 -16.40
C GLU A 77 28.35 -9.03 -17.86
N GLY A 78 28.38 -7.73 -18.19
CA GLY A 78 28.24 -7.25 -19.57
C GLY A 78 29.37 -7.72 -20.50
N SER A 79 30.51 -8.14 -19.94
CA SER A 79 31.72 -8.46 -20.68
C SER A 79 31.83 -9.90 -21.18
N ARG A 80 30.76 -10.70 -21.15
CA ARG A 80 30.70 -11.95 -21.93
C ARG A 80 30.72 -11.74 -23.46
N LYS A 81 30.67 -10.49 -23.96
CA LYS A 81 30.52 -10.20 -25.40
C LYS A 81 31.44 -9.15 -26.06
N ASN A 82 32.09 -8.20 -25.35
CA ASN A 82 32.78 -7.08 -26.05
C ASN A 82 34.04 -6.44 -25.40
N GLY A 83 34.60 -6.96 -24.30
CA GLY A 83 36.00 -6.67 -23.89
C GLY A 83 36.39 -5.23 -23.51
N GLN A 84 35.45 -4.29 -23.30
CA GLN A 84 35.76 -2.87 -22.98
C GLN A 84 35.61 -2.54 -21.48
N TYR A 85 36.26 -3.32 -20.62
CA TYR A 85 36.16 -3.26 -19.14
C TYR A 85 36.38 -1.84 -18.57
N HIS A 86 37.49 -1.18 -18.95
CA HIS A 86 37.88 0.13 -18.40
C HIS A 86 36.96 1.30 -18.79
N LYS A 87 36.07 1.12 -19.79
CA LYS A 87 35.05 2.14 -20.13
C LYS A 87 33.84 2.10 -19.20
N MET A 88 33.57 0.95 -18.56
CA MET A 88 32.43 0.78 -17.65
C MET A 88 32.83 0.84 -16.18
N CYS A 89 34.07 0.46 -15.84
CA CYS A 89 34.63 0.63 -14.51
C CYS A 89 36.08 1.13 -14.61
N LYS A 90 36.33 2.36 -14.16
CA LYS A 90 37.66 3.01 -14.24
C LYS A 90 38.72 2.33 -13.37
N PHE A 91 38.30 1.73 -12.26
CA PHE A 91 39.16 1.05 -11.27
C PHE A 91 38.97 -0.47 -11.35
N TYR A 92 38.75 -1.00 -12.57
CA TYR A 92 38.44 -2.42 -12.77
C TYR A 92 39.55 -3.34 -12.23
N ASP A 93 40.82 -3.01 -12.50
CA ASP A 93 41.96 -3.85 -12.11
C ASP A 93 42.18 -3.84 -10.61
N GLU A 94 42.03 -2.68 -9.95
CA GLU A 94 42.09 -2.57 -8.50
C GLU A 94 40.94 -3.36 -7.83
N MET A 95 39.74 -3.33 -8.40
CA MET A 95 38.59 -4.10 -7.91
C MET A 95 38.72 -5.61 -8.16
N GLU A 96 39.19 -6.03 -9.34
CA GLU A 96 39.48 -7.43 -9.66
C GLU A 96 40.56 -7.95 -8.70
N ARG A 97 41.68 -7.24 -8.51
CA ARG A 97 42.75 -7.61 -7.57
C ARG A 97 42.25 -7.92 -6.16
N ILE A 98 41.26 -7.17 -5.66
CA ILE A 98 40.70 -7.34 -4.31
C ILE A 98 39.68 -8.49 -4.27
N LEU A 99 38.91 -8.69 -5.34
CA LEU A 99 37.79 -9.64 -5.37
C LEU A 99 38.11 -11.01 -6.00
N SER A 100 39.21 -11.17 -6.75
CA SER A 100 39.53 -12.44 -7.43
C SER A 100 39.84 -13.61 -6.49
N ASN A 101 40.31 -13.33 -5.27
CA ASN A 101 40.77 -14.36 -4.31
C ASN A 101 39.67 -14.86 -3.35
N ARG A 102 38.42 -14.43 -3.49
CA ARG A 102 37.29 -14.96 -2.70
C ARG A 102 36.75 -16.26 -3.30
N SER A 103 36.52 -17.25 -2.44
CA SER A 103 36.04 -18.58 -2.83
C SER A 103 34.60 -18.54 -3.35
N PHE A 104 34.27 -19.48 -4.24
CA PHE A 104 33.09 -19.51 -5.12
C PHE A 104 31.71 -19.53 -4.41
N VAL A 105 31.68 -19.56 -3.07
CA VAL A 105 30.48 -19.83 -2.25
C VAL A 105 29.51 -18.63 -2.21
N GLU A 106 29.99 -17.39 -2.33
CA GLU A 106 29.15 -16.17 -2.35
C GLU A 106 28.34 -15.97 -3.67
N ARG A 107 28.16 -16.99 -4.51
CA ARG A 107 27.36 -16.85 -5.76
C ARG A 107 25.85 -16.87 -5.58
N GLN A 108 25.34 -17.18 -4.39
CA GLN A 108 23.91 -17.08 -4.07
C GLN A 108 23.53 -15.81 -3.28
N ASP A 109 24.50 -15.09 -2.72
CA ASP A 109 24.28 -13.85 -1.96
C ASP A 109 24.48 -12.56 -2.80
N ILE A 110 24.53 -12.67 -4.13
CA ILE A 110 24.68 -11.53 -5.05
C ILE A 110 23.37 -11.25 -5.82
N ASP A 111 22.56 -12.27 -6.11
CA ASP A 111 21.20 -12.06 -6.66
C ASP A 111 20.28 -11.33 -5.65
N SER A 112 20.56 -11.45 -4.35
CA SER A 112 19.90 -10.67 -3.28
C SER A 112 20.29 -9.18 -3.24
N VAL A 113 21.35 -8.78 -3.93
CA VAL A 113 21.84 -7.38 -3.99
C VAL A 113 21.40 -6.67 -5.28
N ALA A 114 20.89 -7.42 -6.27
CA ALA A 114 20.27 -6.87 -7.47
C ALA A 114 18.83 -6.35 -7.21
N ILE A 115 18.11 -6.91 -6.24
CA ILE A 115 16.78 -6.47 -5.80
C ILE A 115 16.71 -6.50 -4.27
N GLY A 116 17.25 -5.47 -3.62
CA GLY A 116 17.27 -5.38 -2.15
C GLY A 116 18.01 -4.15 -1.66
N GLY A 117 17.28 -3.07 -1.39
CA GLY A 117 17.82 -1.93 -0.65
C GLY A 117 17.84 -2.22 0.85
N ASP A 118 18.88 -2.89 1.34
CA ASP A 118 19.26 -2.78 2.75
C ASP A 118 20.15 -1.55 2.93
N GLU A 119 19.56 -0.48 3.46
CA GLU A 119 20.28 0.59 4.14
C GLU A 119 19.50 0.99 5.41
N THR A 120 20.12 0.69 6.54
CA THR A 120 19.98 1.42 7.79
C THR A 120 20.08 2.92 7.55
N MET A 121 19.16 3.71 8.09
CA MET A 121 19.13 5.16 7.96
C MET A 121 20.40 5.82 8.52
N ASP A 122 20.89 6.83 7.81
CA ASP A 122 21.09 8.17 8.36
C ASP A 122 20.82 9.18 7.22
N GLU A 123 20.00 10.19 7.48
CA GLU A 123 19.63 11.23 6.50
C GLU A 123 20.56 12.44 6.64
N ASP A 124 21.05 12.97 5.52
CA ASP A 124 21.21 14.44 5.39
C ASP A 124 21.44 14.90 3.93
N ALA A 125 21.09 16.18 3.69
CA ALA A 125 21.40 17.00 2.51
C ALA A 125 20.69 16.72 1.15
N GLU A 126 19.59 17.46 0.96
CA GLU A 126 19.21 18.22 -0.24
C GLU A 126 19.73 17.86 -1.66
N SER A 127 18.75 17.60 -2.53
CA SER A 127 18.55 18.18 -3.88
C SER A 127 19.72 18.33 -4.88
N THR A 128 19.50 17.86 -6.11
CA THR A 128 19.51 18.68 -7.36
C THR A 128 19.27 17.77 -8.57
N GLU A 129 18.19 18.02 -9.31
CA GLU A 129 18.03 17.47 -10.67
C GLU A 129 19.05 18.09 -11.63
N LEU A 130 19.53 17.31 -12.61
CA LEU A 130 19.85 17.84 -13.93
C LEU A 130 19.83 16.73 -14.98
N LEU A 131 19.48 17.10 -16.21
CA LEU A 131 19.28 16.23 -17.37
C LEU A 131 20.34 16.50 -18.45
N HIS A 132 20.88 15.45 -19.05
CA HIS A 132 21.36 15.45 -20.44
C HIS A 132 21.27 14.01 -20.94
N GLU A 133 20.52 13.69 -21.99
CA GLU A 133 20.62 14.17 -23.38
C GLU A 133 21.96 13.77 -24.03
N THR A 134 21.86 12.89 -25.02
CA THR A 134 22.94 12.53 -25.94
C THR A 134 22.38 12.57 -27.35
N HIS A 135 22.98 13.42 -28.19
CA HIS A 135 22.77 13.40 -29.63
C HIS A 135 23.14 12.02 -30.21
N MET A 136 22.40 11.61 -31.23
CA MET A 136 22.86 10.67 -32.24
C MET A 136 22.93 11.38 -33.59
N ASP A 137 23.99 11.09 -34.33
CA ASP A 137 24.29 11.68 -35.63
C ASP A 137 23.54 10.93 -36.74
N GLY A 138 23.16 11.62 -37.82
CA GLY A 138 22.24 11.06 -38.82
C GLY A 138 22.04 11.95 -40.03
N SER A 139 22.88 11.75 -41.05
CA SER A 139 22.84 12.47 -42.33
C SER A 139 21.59 12.15 -43.16
N GLY A 140 20.89 13.20 -43.62
CA GLY A 140 19.83 13.12 -44.63
C GLY A 140 19.47 14.52 -45.18
N GLU A 141 19.57 14.70 -46.49
CA GLU A 141 19.35 15.99 -47.15
C GLU A 141 17.86 16.36 -47.26
N SER A 142 17.48 17.63 -47.08
CA SER A 142 16.90 18.47 -48.15
C SER A 142 16.23 19.80 -47.70
N SER A 143 16.57 20.86 -48.43
CA SER A 143 15.77 22.06 -48.80
C SER A 143 14.96 22.91 -47.77
N PHE A 144 15.42 24.17 -47.67
CA PHE A 144 14.67 25.43 -47.87
C PHE A 144 13.99 26.22 -46.72
N MET A 145 14.55 27.43 -46.56
CA MET A 145 13.97 28.74 -46.21
C MET A 145 13.58 29.11 -44.76
N GLU A 146 14.23 30.19 -44.31
CA GLU A 146 14.04 30.89 -43.04
C GLU A 146 12.99 32.01 -43.16
N HIS A 147 12.19 32.19 -42.10
CA HIS A 147 11.51 33.45 -41.80
C HIS A 147 11.63 33.74 -40.29
N PRO A 148 12.24 34.87 -39.88
CA PRO A 148 12.40 35.20 -38.46
C PRO A 148 11.15 35.93 -37.91
N VAL A 149 10.55 35.38 -36.85
CA VAL A 149 9.51 36.08 -36.06
C VAL A 149 10.13 36.55 -34.75
N LYS A 150 10.04 37.87 -34.49
CA LYS A 150 10.51 38.49 -33.24
C LYS A 150 9.53 38.21 -32.11
N THR A 151 10.05 38.00 -30.90
CA THR A 151 9.29 38.09 -29.64
C THR A 151 9.97 39.10 -28.70
N GLU A 152 9.24 40.17 -28.37
CA GLU A 152 9.64 41.15 -27.36
C GLU A 152 9.11 40.72 -25.98
N TYR A 153 9.91 40.90 -24.94
CA TYR A 153 9.49 40.73 -23.54
C TYR A 153 9.35 42.11 -22.87
N PRO A 154 8.20 42.45 -22.25
CA PRO A 154 8.04 43.70 -21.53
C PRO A 154 8.70 43.63 -20.15
N SER A 155 9.66 44.52 -19.89
CA SER A 155 10.28 44.73 -18.59
C SER A 155 9.46 45.70 -17.72
N CYS A 156 9.22 45.39 -16.45
CA CYS A 156 8.66 46.34 -15.49
C CYS A 156 9.32 46.19 -14.10
N PRO A 157 10.04 47.21 -13.58
CA PRO A 157 10.72 47.14 -12.29
C PRO A 157 9.84 47.59 -11.12
N ILE A 158 9.97 46.94 -9.96
CA ILE A 158 9.30 47.32 -8.70
C ILE A 158 10.26 48.18 -7.85
N PRO A 159 9.88 49.39 -7.42
CA PRO A 159 10.74 50.24 -6.61
C PRO A 159 10.67 49.93 -5.11
N VAL A 160 11.83 50.03 -4.44
CA VAL A 160 11.96 49.98 -2.98
C VAL A 160 12.04 51.41 -2.43
N THR A 161 11.28 51.72 -1.37
CA THR A 161 11.39 53.01 -0.66
C THR A 161 11.49 52.82 0.85
N VAL A 162 12.44 53.53 1.46
CA VAL A 162 12.80 53.46 2.89
C VAL A 162 12.25 54.67 3.63
N GLY A 163 11.54 54.42 4.75
CA GLY A 163 11.46 55.26 5.97
C GLY A 163 10.98 56.73 5.89
N GLY A 164 10.03 57.13 6.75
CA GLY A 164 9.76 58.56 6.98
C GLY A 164 8.49 58.87 7.81
N MET A 165 8.69 59.44 8.99
CA MET A 165 7.73 59.91 10.01
C MET A 165 6.54 60.80 9.56
N SER A 166 5.62 61.01 10.52
CA SER A 166 4.56 62.05 10.63
C SER A 166 3.19 61.75 9.95
N SER A 167 2.03 62.28 10.40
CA SER A 167 1.57 62.72 11.74
C SER A 167 0.04 63.02 11.73
N PHE A 168 -0.62 62.94 12.91
CA PHE A 168 -1.97 63.48 13.24
C PHE A 168 -3.24 62.84 12.60
N PRO A 169 -4.46 63.07 13.17
CA PRO A 169 -4.81 63.38 14.57
C PRO A 169 -5.91 62.47 15.17
N ALA A 170 -6.11 62.59 16.49
CA ALA A 170 -7.13 61.88 17.26
C ALA A 170 -8.53 62.54 17.21
N LYS A 171 -9.57 61.78 17.59
CA LYS A 171 -10.79 62.32 18.23
C LYS A 171 -11.15 61.51 19.47
N GLN A 172 -11.51 62.23 20.54
CA GLN A 172 -11.92 61.70 21.84
C GLN A 172 -13.45 61.64 21.95
N SER A 173 -13.98 60.72 22.75
CA SER A 173 -15.23 60.88 23.50
C SER A 173 -15.20 60.00 24.76
N SER A 174 -15.95 60.35 25.80
CA SER A 174 -15.57 60.02 27.19
C SER A 174 -16.73 59.64 28.12
N LEU A 175 -16.46 58.66 29.01
CA LEU A 175 -17.08 58.42 30.35
C LEU A 175 -18.55 57.88 30.40
N PRO A 176 -19.02 57.29 31.54
CA PRO A 176 -18.31 56.72 32.70
C PRO A 176 -18.76 55.29 33.17
N LYS A 177 -18.10 54.83 34.24
CA LYS A 177 -18.11 53.49 34.92
C LYS A 177 -19.42 53.08 35.64
N THR A 178 -19.63 51.76 35.80
CA THR A 178 -20.12 51.10 37.05
C THR A 178 -19.70 49.61 37.13
N ASN A 179 -19.30 49.12 38.31
CA ASN A 179 -19.06 47.70 38.64
C ASN A 179 -19.87 47.28 39.88
N PRO A 180 -20.23 45.99 40.02
CA PRO A 180 -20.17 45.29 41.32
C PRO A 180 -19.22 44.06 41.27
N PRO A 181 -18.87 43.44 42.42
CA PRO A 181 -17.72 42.56 42.54
C PRO A 181 -18.00 41.07 42.29
N ALA A 182 -16.96 40.33 41.87
CA ALA A 182 -16.95 38.87 41.80
C ALA A 182 -15.77 38.30 42.62
N THR A 183 -15.95 37.07 43.09
CA THR A 183 -15.18 36.44 44.18
C THR A 183 -13.84 35.85 43.77
N SER A 184 -12.99 35.64 44.78
CA SER A 184 -11.63 35.11 44.66
C SER A 184 -11.57 33.64 44.22
N SER A 185 -10.86 33.36 43.14
CA SER A 185 -10.12 32.09 42.98
C SER A 185 -8.80 32.33 42.25
N SER A 186 -7.69 31.94 42.88
CA SER A 186 -6.34 32.19 42.39
C SER A 186 -5.87 31.08 41.47
N ARG A 187 -5.90 31.32 40.15
CA ARG A 187 -5.07 30.59 39.17
C ARG A 187 -3.79 31.37 38.86
N PRO A 188 -2.61 30.71 38.80
CA PRO A 188 -1.35 31.41 38.60
C PRO A 188 -1.28 32.03 37.20
N ARG A 189 -0.97 33.33 37.14
CA ARG A 189 -0.69 34.03 35.88
C ARG A 189 0.58 33.46 35.25
N ARG A 190 0.43 32.75 34.12
CA ARG A 190 1.56 32.28 33.31
C ARG A 190 2.32 33.50 32.77
N THR A 191 3.44 33.83 33.38
CA THR A 191 4.29 34.95 32.98
C THR A 191 4.88 34.68 31.59
N LYS A 192 4.41 35.40 30.58
CA LYS A 192 5.10 35.50 29.28
C LYS A 192 6.42 36.25 29.48
N LYS A 193 7.46 35.57 30.00
CA LYS A 193 8.83 36.05 29.90
C LYS A 193 9.20 36.07 28.41
N ARG A 194 9.57 37.25 27.92
CA ARG A 194 10.21 37.42 26.60
C ARG A 194 11.50 36.61 26.62
N PHE A 195 11.59 35.56 25.80
CA PHE A 195 12.88 35.00 25.41
C PHE A 195 13.49 35.92 24.34
N ALA A 196 14.17 36.97 24.82
CA ALA A 196 15.12 37.72 24.01
C ALA A 196 16.52 37.43 24.59
N ASN A 197 17.46 37.07 23.72
CA ASN A 197 18.88 36.84 24.01
C ASN A 197 19.20 35.58 24.85
N MET A 198 18.92 34.39 24.29
CA MET A 198 19.75 33.20 24.54
C MET A 198 20.72 33.03 23.36
N SER A 199 21.96 32.61 23.62
CA SER A 199 22.91 32.27 22.55
C SER A 199 22.45 31.01 21.81
N LEU A 200 22.83 30.88 20.53
CA LEU A 200 22.49 29.72 19.69
C LEU A 200 22.90 28.40 20.34
N GLU A 201 24.08 28.38 20.96
CA GLU A 201 24.64 27.27 21.74
C GLU A 201 23.69 26.80 22.87
N LYS A 202 23.14 27.72 23.67
CA LYS A 202 22.15 27.39 24.72
C LYS A 202 20.76 27.05 24.20
N LEU A 203 20.46 27.39 22.94
CA LEU A 203 19.23 26.94 22.28
C LEU A 203 19.40 25.49 21.82
N MET A 204 20.59 25.16 21.30
CA MET A 204 20.96 23.84 20.82
C MET A 204 21.13 22.83 21.97
N GLU A 205 21.81 23.21 23.06
CA GLU A 205 21.90 22.45 24.31
C GLU A 205 20.51 22.07 24.84
N LYS A 206 19.59 23.04 24.85
CA LYS A 206 18.21 22.83 25.29
C LYS A 206 17.36 22.01 24.32
N PHE A 207 17.65 22.07 23.02
CA PHE A 207 17.02 21.20 22.02
C PHE A 207 17.48 19.75 22.18
N LEU A 208 18.78 19.53 22.45
CA LEU A 208 19.34 18.21 22.75
C LEU A 208 18.75 17.62 24.05
N GLU A 209 18.64 18.41 25.13
CA GLU A 209 17.94 17.97 26.36
C GLU A 209 16.49 17.56 26.06
N GLN A 210 15.75 18.35 25.28
CA GLN A 210 14.35 18.04 24.93
C GLN A 210 14.24 16.80 24.01
N SER A 211 15.22 16.57 23.12
CA SER A 211 15.28 15.38 22.28
C SER A 211 15.55 14.13 23.11
N MET A 212 16.52 14.19 24.03
CA MET A 212 16.82 13.09 24.96
C MET A 212 15.63 12.79 25.89
N GLU A 213 14.95 13.81 26.41
CA GLU A 213 13.76 13.61 27.24
C GLU A 213 12.59 13.00 26.43
N ALA A 214 12.44 13.33 25.15
CA ALA A 214 11.44 12.71 24.28
C ALA A 214 11.76 11.25 23.96
N GLU A 215 13.02 10.94 23.66
CA GLU A 215 13.51 9.59 23.38
C GLU A 215 13.39 8.66 24.61
N ASP A 216 13.78 9.14 25.80
CA ASP A 216 13.68 8.37 27.04
C ASP A 216 12.22 8.14 27.46
N ASN A 217 11.32 9.11 27.20
CA ASN A 217 9.88 8.89 27.35
C ASN A 217 9.32 7.86 26.35
N PHE A 218 9.79 7.87 25.10
CA PHE A 218 9.41 6.88 24.09
C PHE A 218 9.81 5.46 24.51
N TYR A 219 11.05 5.26 24.98
CA TYR A 219 11.50 3.96 25.46
C TYR A 219 10.68 3.44 26.66
N ARG A 220 10.34 4.29 27.63
CA ARG A 220 9.47 3.91 28.76
C ARG A 220 8.05 3.52 28.33
N LEU A 221 7.49 4.20 27.33
CA LEU A 221 6.17 3.88 26.78
C LEU A 221 6.18 2.56 26.01
N GLU A 222 7.23 2.28 25.23
CA GLU A 222 7.36 1.01 24.50
C GLU A 222 7.64 -0.17 25.44
N GLU A 223 8.42 0.03 26.51
CA GLU A 223 8.62 -0.97 27.58
C GLU A 223 7.28 -1.31 28.28
N GLN A 224 6.47 -0.32 28.64
CA GLN A 224 5.13 -0.56 29.17
C GLN A 224 4.23 -1.31 28.17
N ARG A 225 4.33 -0.99 26.87
CA ARG A 225 3.57 -1.70 25.82
C ARG A 225 3.98 -3.16 25.71
N LEU A 226 5.28 -3.45 25.77
CA LEU A 226 5.83 -4.80 25.77
C LEU A 226 5.37 -5.60 26.99
N GLN A 227 5.42 -5.02 28.19
CA GLN A 227 4.94 -5.67 29.42
C GLN A 227 3.45 -6.01 29.37
N VAL A 228 2.62 -5.13 28.79
CA VAL A 228 1.18 -5.39 28.59
C VAL A 228 0.94 -6.52 27.57
N GLU A 229 1.70 -6.56 26.48
CA GLU A 229 1.61 -7.60 25.45
C GLU A 229 2.13 -8.96 25.97
N ASP A 230 3.21 -8.98 26.74
CA ASP A 230 3.72 -10.17 27.43
C ASP A 230 2.68 -10.73 28.40
N LYS A 231 2.09 -9.87 29.24
CA LYS A 231 1.02 -10.27 30.15
C LYS A 231 -0.21 -10.82 29.40
N ARG A 232 -0.60 -10.24 28.26
CA ARG A 232 -1.70 -10.79 27.44
C ARG A 232 -1.36 -12.19 26.92
N ARG A 233 -0.13 -12.42 26.48
CA ARG A 233 0.35 -13.75 26.04
C ARG A 233 0.40 -14.76 27.19
N GLU A 234 0.79 -14.36 28.40
CA GLU A 234 0.71 -15.23 29.59
C GLU A 234 -0.74 -15.57 29.97
N GLU A 235 -1.67 -14.61 29.89
CA GLU A 235 -3.10 -14.85 30.14
C GLU A 235 -3.73 -15.75 29.06
N GLU A 236 -3.38 -15.55 27.79
CA GLU A 236 -3.79 -16.41 26.67
C GLU A 236 -3.27 -17.85 26.86
N HIS A 237 -1.96 -18.02 27.11
CA HIS A 237 -1.36 -19.33 27.32
C HIS A 237 -1.92 -20.04 28.58
N SER A 238 -2.21 -19.29 29.65
CA SER A 238 -2.87 -19.82 30.84
C SER A 238 -4.29 -20.32 30.55
N ARG A 239 -5.07 -19.60 29.72
CA ARG A 239 -6.40 -20.03 29.27
C ARG A 239 -6.33 -21.29 28.40
N GLU A 240 -5.36 -21.37 27.48
CA GLU A 240 -5.12 -22.58 26.69
C GLU A 240 -4.79 -23.80 27.57
N LEU A 241 -3.89 -23.63 28.55
CA LEU A 241 -3.52 -24.68 29.48
C LEU A 241 -4.72 -25.14 30.34
N GLN A 242 -5.56 -24.19 30.78
CA GLN A 242 -6.78 -24.48 31.52
C GLN A 242 -7.82 -25.23 30.68
N MET A 243 -7.99 -24.88 29.40
CA MET A 243 -8.84 -25.63 28.46
C MET A 243 -8.32 -27.05 28.23
N LEU A 244 -7.01 -27.22 28.04
CA LEU A 244 -6.38 -28.54 27.88
C LEU A 244 -6.54 -29.40 29.15
N GLN A 245 -6.43 -28.81 30.34
CA GLN A 245 -6.63 -29.51 31.61
C GLN A 245 -8.10 -29.92 31.79
N MET A 246 -9.06 -29.07 31.42
CA MET A 246 -10.49 -29.37 31.45
C MET A 246 -10.85 -30.50 30.46
N LEU A 247 -10.32 -30.46 29.23
CA LEU A 247 -10.42 -31.55 28.25
C LEU A 247 -9.83 -32.86 28.80
N GLY A 248 -8.65 -32.81 29.43
CA GLY A 248 -8.02 -33.96 30.07
C GLY A 248 -8.88 -34.59 31.18
N GLN A 249 -9.55 -33.77 31.99
CA GLN A 249 -10.49 -34.24 33.00
C GLN A 249 -11.74 -34.89 32.39
N ILE A 250 -12.30 -34.31 31.32
CA ILE A 250 -13.43 -34.91 30.59
C ILE A 250 -13.06 -36.28 30.02
N PHE A 251 -11.89 -36.43 29.41
CA PHE A 251 -11.40 -37.73 28.94
C PHE A 251 -11.12 -38.74 30.06
N ALA A 252 -10.65 -38.28 31.22
CA ALA A 252 -10.46 -39.12 32.40
C ALA A 252 -11.79 -39.61 33.01
N SER A 253 -12.86 -38.81 32.94
CA SER A 253 -14.19 -39.14 33.47
C SER A 253 -14.97 -40.19 32.66
N ILE A 254 -14.53 -40.54 31.45
CA ILE A 254 -15.22 -41.50 30.56
C ILE A 254 -14.82 -42.97 30.84
N ARG A 255 -14.22 -43.28 32.00
CA ARG A 255 -13.87 -44.65 32.40
C ARG A 255 -14.34 -45.03 33.81
N THR A 256 -15.21 -46.05 33.89
CA THR A 256 -15.34 -47.18 34.87
C THR A 256 -16.80 -47.66 34.93
N PRO A 257 -17.14 -48.89 35.42
CA PRO A 257 -16.34 -49.80 36.25
C PRO A 257 -16.21 -51.28 35.79
N SER A 258 -15.46 -52.04 36.60
CA SER A 258 -15.08 -53.45 36.46
C SER A 258 -16.21 -54.44 36.84
N PRO A 259 -15.96 -55.76 36.72
CA PRO A 259 -15.65 -56.51 37.96
C PRO A 259 -14.35 -57.35 37.87
N ALA A 260 -13.93 -57.90 39.01
CA ALA A 260 -12.67 -58.66 39.25
C ALA A 260 -12.99 -60.14 39.59
N PRO A 261 -12.09 -61.01 40.13
CA PRO A 261 -10.63 -60.90 40.34
C PRO A 261 -9.81 -62.18 39.95
N THR A 262 -8.46 -62.10 39.88
CA THR A 262 -7.45 -62.93 40.63
C THR A 262 -6.03 -62.95 40.00
N ALA A 263 -5.04 -63.16 40.87
CA ALA A 263 -3.67 -63.69 40.64
C ALA A 263 -2.61 -62.89 39.82
N THR A 264 -1.65 -62.34 40.58
CA THR A 264 -0.27 -61.93 40.25
C THR A 264 0.72 -63.13 40.20
N PRO A 265 2.04 -62.98 39.85
CA PRO A 265 2.77 -61.92 39.11
C PRO A 265 3.89 -62.43 38.12
N GLN A 266 4.74 -61.49 37.66
CA GLN A 266 6.16 -61.58 37.22
C GLN A 266 6.49 -61.62 35.70
N PRO A 267 7.69 -61.12 35.27
CA PRO A 267 7.88 -60.47 33.96
C PRO A 267 8.92 -61.12 33.04
N SER A 268 9.05 -60.66 31.78
CA SER A 268 10.32 -60.68 31.02
C SER A 268 10.32 -59.87 29.71
N PHE A 269 11.38 -59.06 29.54
CA PHE A 269 12.21 -58.85 28.35
C PHE A 269 11.65 -58.51 26.93
N ILE A 270 12.02 -57.30 26.50
CA ILE A 270 12.52 -56.85 25.16
C ILE A 270 13.57 -57.81 24.54
N PRO A 271 14.05 -57.69 23.26
CA PRO A 271 13.73 -56.72 22.18
C PRO A 271 13.70 -57.32 20.72
N GLN A 272 13.67 -56.42 19.70
CA GLN A 272 14.26 -56.59 18.34
C GLN A 272 13.60 -57.64 17.38
N THR A 273 13.69 -57.59 16.04
CA THR A 273 14.46 -56.75 15.09
C THR A 273 13.74 -56.64 13.71
N ASN A 274 13.85 -55.48 13.06
CA ASN A 274 14.18 -55.22 11.63
C ASN A 274 13.87 -56.22 10.48
N LEU A 275 13.39 -55.64 9.36
CA LEU A 275 13.71 -55.94 7.93
C LEU A 275 13.20 -57.31 7.37
N THR A 276 12.73 -57.51 6.11
CA THR A 276 12.75 -56.73 4.85
C THR A 276 11.62 -57.15 3.88
N VAL A 277 11.21 -56.25 2.97
CA VAL A 277 10.74 -56.37 1.55
C VAL A 277 11.07 -57.75 0.89
N PRO A 278 10.21 -58.43 0.04
CA PRO A 278 9.73 -57.86 -1.23
C PRO A 278 8.36 -58.28 -1.87
N LEU A 279 7.81 -57.28 -2.59
CA LEU A 279 7.23 -57.28 -3.95
C LEU A 279 6.89 -58.61 -4.70
N ALA A 280 5.65 -58.73 -5.18
CA ALA A 280 5.28 -59.54 -6.36
C ALA A 280 4.04 -59.01 -7.12
N ARG A 281 4.04 -59.16 -8.45
CA ARG A 281 2.98 -58.89 -9.47
C ARG A 281 3.24 -59.91 -10.64
N PRO A 282 2.40 -60.12 -11.69
CA PRO A 282 1.10 -59.54 -12.05
C PRO A 282 0.05 -60.51 -12.73
N SER A 283 -1.04 -59.94 -13.29
CA SER A 283 -1.91 -60.44 -14.42
C SER A 283 -2.91 -61.59 -14.15
N LEU A 284 -4.16 -61.63 -14.67
CA LEU A 284 -4.65 -61.59 -16.07
C LEU A 284 -6.09 -61.00 -16.23
N GLY A 285 -6.60 -60.84 -17.47
CA GLY A 285 -7.99 -60.42 -17.82
C GLY A 285 -9.05 -61.55 -17.79
N ASN A 286 -10.27 -61.50 -18.38
CA ASN A 286 -10.93 -60.63 -19.37
C ASN A 286 -12.45 -61.00 -19.49
N ARG A 287 -13.35 -60.18 -20.11
CA ARG A 287 -14.61 -60.50 -20.88
C ARG A 287 -15.92 -59.68 -20.61
N ASN A 288 -16.31 -58.88 -21.60
CA ASN A 288 -17.51 -58.93 -22.49
C ASN A 288 -19.01 -59.11 -22.03
N HIS A 289 -19.80 -58.05 -22.33
CA HIS A 289 -21.04 -57.97 -23.16
C HIS A 289 -22.53 -58.18 -22.66
N PRO A 290 -23.54 -57.51 -23.30
CA PRO A 290 -24.96 -57.38 -22.87
C PRO A 290 -26.04 -57.98 -23.85
N PRO A 291 -27.36 -57.80 -23.59
CA PRO A 291 -28.24 -56.86 -24.37
C PRO A 291 -29.06 -55.88 -23.46
N ALA A 292 -29.82 -54.83 -23.85
CA ALA A 292 -30.49 -54.33 -25.10
C ALA A 292 -31.94 -54.86 -25.38
N LEU A 293 -32.95 -54.15 -25.95
CA LEU A 293 -33.18 -52.74 -26.39
C LEU A 293 -34.70 -52.53 -26.80
N ILE A 294 -35.20 -51.27 -26.97
CA ILE A 294 -36.22 -50.80 -28.01
C ILE A 294 -37.73 -51.19 -27.88
N ASP A 295 -38.77 -50.45 -28.34
CA ASP A 295 -39.05 -49.03 -28.75
C ASP A 295 -40.59 -48.81 -28.94
N PHE A 296 -41.06 -47.55 -29.03
CA PHE A 296 -41.70 -46.90 -30.22
C PHE A 296 -42.70 -45.75 -29.88
N ALA A 297 -42.95 -44.86 -30.86
CA ALA A 297 -43.39 -43.47 -30.69
C ALA A 297 -44.88 -43.16 -31.00
N SER A 298 -45.39 -41.96 -30.61
CA SER A 298 -45.94 -40.95 -31.56
C SER A 298 -46.67 -39.72 -30.93
N HIS A 299 -46.44 -38.54 -31.53
CA HIS A 299 -47.26 -37.31 -31.69
C HIS A 299 -48.49 -36.97 -30.80
N SER A 300 -48.51 -35.74 -30.26
CA SER A 300 -49.62 -34.74 -30.47
C SER A 300 -49.34 -33.35 -29.88
N GLN A 301 -50.02 -32.32 -30.41
CA GLN A 301 -49.99 -30.91 -29.97
C GLN A 301 -51.07 -30.61 -28.91
N ALA A 302 -50.83 -29.68 -27.98
CA ALA A 302 -51.84 -28.80 -27.34
C ALA A 302 -51.15 -27.66 -26.56
N ALA A 303 -51.89 -26.58 -26.24
CA ALA A 303 -51.34 -25.32 -25.73
C ALA A 303 -51.82 -24.92 -24.32
N GLY A 304 -50.99 -24.14 -23.61
CA GLY A 304 -51.34 -23.39 -22.39
C GLY A 304 -51.45 -24.20 -21.09
N PRO A 305 -51.45 -23.55 -19.90
CA PRO A 305 -51.62 -22.12 -19.67
C PRO A 305 -50.37 -21.38 -19.14
N VAL A 306 -50.46 -20.05 -19.15
CA VAL A 306 -49.55 -19.12 -18.46
C VAL A 306 -49.59 -19.40 -16.95
N ILE A 307 -48.42 -19.62 -16.34
CA ILE A 307 -48.23 -19.52 -14.89
C ILE A 307 -47.09 -18.54 -14.64
N GLU A 308 -47.49 -17.37 -14.14
CA GLU A 308 -46.64 -16.29 -13.66
C GLU A 308 -45.80 -16.78 -12.47
N ARG A 309 -44.54 -17.19 -12.73
CA ARG A 309 -43.61 -17.58 -11.67
C ARG A 309 -43.01 -16.34 -11.02
N SER A 310 -43.71 -15.84 -10.00
CA SER A 310 -43.12 -15.05 -8.92
C SER A 310 -41.94 -15.83 -8.31
N PHE A 311 -40.71 -15.40 -8.60
CA PHE A 311 -39.51 -15.99 -7.99
C PHE A 311 -39.34 -15.47 -6.56
N SER A 312 -39.61 -16.33 -5.58
CA SER A 312 -39.23 -16.09 -4.20
C SER A 312 -37.71 -16.07 -4.07
N LEU A 313 -37.12 -14.92 -3.71
CA LEU A 313 -35.70 -14.81 -3.41
C LEU A 313 -35.37 -15.62 -2.15
N GLY A 314 -34.74 -16.79 -2.34
CA GLY A 314 -34.18 -17.61 -1.28
C GLY A 314 -32.70 -17.90 -1.55
N SER A 315 -31.83 -17.51 -0.60
CA SER A 315 -30.38 -17.74 -0.61
C SER A 315 -29.64 -17.28 -1.88
N SER A 316 -29.25 -16.01 -1.92
CA SER A 316 -28.42 -15.43 -3.00
C SER A 316 -26.97 -15.90 -2.92
N GLY A 317 -26.71 -17.12 -3.42
CA GLY A 317 -25.36 -17.66 -3.57
C GLY A 317 -24.48 -16.84 -4.54
N MET A 318 -23.18 -16.85 -4.28
CA MET A 318 -22.11 -16.17 -5.05
C MET A 318 -22.18 -16.43 -6.57
N ASP A 319 -22.60 -17.62 -6.97
CA ASP A 319 -22.72 -18.06 -8.36
C ASP A 319 -23.69 -17.21 -9.20
N ASN A 320 -24.67 -16.55 -8.56
CA ASN A 320 -25.65 -15.71 -9.25
C ASN A 320 -25.14 -14.30 -9.58
N VAL A 321 -24.08 -13.82 -8.90
CA VAL A 321 -23.59 -12.43 -9.04
C VAL A 321 -22.41 -12.32 -10.01
N ILE A 322 -21.51 -13.30 -10.06
CA ILE A 322 -20.38 -13.31 -11.01
C ILE A 322 -20.83 -13.10 -12.47
N PRO A 323 -21.91 -13.73 -12.99
CA PRO A 323 -22.41 -13.45 -14.34
C PRO A 323 -22.87 -11.99 -14.53
N LEU A 324 -23.39 -11.33 -13.50
CA LEU A 324 -23.74 -9.91 -13.56
C LEU A 324 -22.49 -9.05 -13.67
N VAL A 325 -21.44 -9.35 -12.90
CA VAL A 325 -20.14 -8.67 -13.01
C VAL A 325 -19.59 -8.81 -14.44
N ARG A 326 -19.61 -10.02 -15.00
CA ARG A 326 -19.19 -10.28 -16.39
C ARG A 326 -19.93 -9.42 -17.41
N ASN A 327 -21.24 -9.26 -17.27
CA ASN A 327 -22.05 -8.42 -18.16
C ASN A 327 -21.70 -6.93 -18.09
N THR A 328 -21.12 -6.46 -16.98
CA THR A 328 -20.71 -5.05 -16.84
C THR A 328 -19.35 -4.73 -17.46
N ILE A 329 -18.47 -5.73 -17.62
CA ILE A 329 -17.10 -5.55 -18.10
C ILE A 329 -17.13 -5.19 -19.60
N PRO A 330 -16.47 -4.10 -20.03
CA PRO A 330 -16.44 -3.70 -21.42
C PRO A 330 -15.66 -4.72 -22.27
N PRO A 331 -16.16 -5.11 -23.47
CA PRO A 331 -15.40 -5.94 -24.38
C PRO A 331 -14.22 -5.15 -24.96
N LEU A 332 -13.05 -5.78 -24.99
CA LEU A 332 -11.86 -5.26 -25.67
C LEU A 332 -12.11 -5.23 -27.18
N THR A 333 -12.14 -4.05 -27.78
CA THR A 333 -12.38 -3.88 -29.23
C THR A 333 -11.49 -2.79 -29.82
N SER A 334 -11.07 -2.97 -31.08
CA SER A 334 -10.28 -1.98 -31.84
C SER A 334 -11.05 -0.72 -32.23
N LYS A 335 -12.34 -0.62 -31.88
CA LYS A 335 -13.19 0.55 -32.16
C LYS A 335 -13.12 1.62 -31.07
N LYS A 336 -12.63 1.26 -29.89
CA LYS A 336 -12.49 2.19 -28.75
C LYS A 336 -11.12 2.84 -28.75
N HIS A 337 -11.03 4.02 -28.13
CA HIS A 337 -9.78 4.74 -27.91
C HIS A 337 -9.51 4.94 -26.42
N LYS A 338 -8.24 5.20 -26.08
CA LYS A 338 -7.78 5.44 -24.72
C LYS A 338 -8.66 6.46 -23.98
N GLY A 339 -9.06 6.08 -22.78
CA GLY A 339 -9.88 6.86 -21.85
C GLY A 339 -11.38 6.57 -21.94
N GLN A 340 -11.85 5.68 -22.82
CA GLN A 340 -13.27 5.31 -22.88
C GLN A 340 -13.67 4.27 -21.84
N ASP A 341 -12.78 3.35 -21.48
CA ASP A 341 -13.05 2.25 -20.55
C ASP A 341 -12.43 2.46 -19.16
N GLY A 342 -11.96 3.66 -18.83
CA GLY A 342 -11.67 4.03 -17.45
C GLY A 342 -10.72 5.21 -17.30
N ARG A 343 -11.19 6.28 -16.64
CA ARG A 343 -10.36 7.39 -16.13
C ARG A 343 -10.59 7.50 -14.63
N ILE A 344 -9.75 6.83 -13.85
CA ILE A 344 -9.93 6.69 -12.40
C ILE A 344 -9.09 7.74 -11.69
N GLY A 345 -9.67 8.48 -10.75
CA GLY A 345 -8.93 9.43 -9.92
C GLY A 345 -8.75 8.93 -8.50
N ILE A 346 -7.53 8.94 -7.97
CA ILE A 346 -7.21 8.59 -6.58
C ILE A 346 -6.88 9.89 -5.84
N ILE A 347 -7.60 10.21 -4.77
CA ILE A 347 -7.40 11.38 -3.92
C ILE A 347 -6.78 10.90 -2.59
N GLY A 348 -5.51 11.21 -2.40
CA GLY A 348 -4.73 10.75 -1.25
C GLY A 348 -3.23 10.76 -1.53
N GLY A 349 -2.42 10.35 -0.57
CA GLY A 349 -0.97 10.46 -0.59
C GLY A 349 -0.46 11.73 0.10
N CYS A 350 -0.14 11.59 1.38
CA CYS A 350 0.64 12.54 2.17
C CYS A 350 2.13 12.14 2.23
N GLN A 351 2.95 12.93 2.94
CA GLN A 351 4.39 12.73 3.12
C GLN A 351 4.74 11.31 3.59
N GLU A 352 3.97 10.75 4.51
CA GLU A 352 4.20 9.43 5.11
C GLU A 352 3.62 8.27 4.31
N TYR A 353 2.55 8.48 3.55
CA TYR A 353 1.73 7.42 2.97
C TYR A 353 1.68 7.44 1.44
N THR A 354 2.84 7.30 0.82
CA THR A 354 3.03 7.27 -0.64
C THR A 354 2.65 5.93 -1.30
N GLY A 355 2.77 4.81 -0.58
CA GLY A 355 2.49 3.47 -1.12
C GLY A 355 1.01 3.16 -1.36
N ALA A 356 0.12 3.63 -0.47
CA ALA A 356 -1.32 3.41 -0.55
C ALA A 356 -1.97 3.98 -1.84
N PRO A 357 -1.79 5.26 -2.21
CA PRO A 357 -2.35 5.80 -3.45
C PRO A 357 -1.72 5.13 -4.69
N PHE A 358 -0.45 4.71 -4.63
CA PHE A 358 0.17 3.92 -5.70
C PHE A 358 -0.54 2.57 -5.90
N PHE A 359 -0.76 1.80 -4.83
CA PHE A 359 -1.42 0.51 -4.92
C PHE A 359 -2.85 0.63 -5.46
N ALA A 360 -3.63 1.61 -5.00
CA ALA A 360 -4.95 1.88 -5.58
C ALA A 360 -4.87 2.26 -7.07
N ALA A 361 -3.95 3.16 -7.43
CA ALA A 361 -3.83 3.64 -8.80
C ALA A 361 -3.37 2.57 -9.80
N ILE A 362 -2.39 1.73 -9.42
CA ILE A 362 -1.87 0.66 -10.28
C ILE A 362 -2.84 -0.51 -10.36
N SER A 363 -3.59 -0.83 -9.30
CA SER A 363 -4.63 -1.86 -9.34
C SER A 363 -5.76 -1.48 -10.29
N ALA A 364 -6.18 -0.22 -10.33
CA ALA A 364 -7.14 0.26 -11.32
C ALA A 364 -6.67 0.02 -12.77
N LEU A 365 -5.41 0.34 -13.09
CA LEU A 365 -4.83 0.06 -14.42
C LEU A 365 -4.73 -1.44 -14.71
N LYS A 366 -4.28 -2.24 -13.74
CA LYS A 366 -4.09 -3.70 -13.90
C LYS A 366 -5.41 -4.46 -14.04
N VAL A 367 -6.51 -3.93 -13.51
CA VAL A 367 -7.88 -4.42 -13.74
C VAL A 367 -8.33 -4.14 -15.16
N GLY A 368 -7.95 -3.00 -15.75
CA GLY A 368 -8.26 -2.65 -17.13
C GLY A 368 -8.71 -1.20 -17.36
N ALA A 369 -8.57 -0.30 -16.38
CA ALA A 369 -8.80 1.12 -16.65
C ALA A 369 -7.73 1.69 -17.60
N ASP A 370 -8.15 2.48 -18.59
CA ASP A 370 -7.26 3.09 -19.58
C ASP A 370 -6.27 4.11 -18.99
N LEU A 371 -6.68 4.77 -17.89
CA LEU A 371 -5.99 5.90 -17.28
C LEU A 371 -6.26 5.94 -15.77
N SER A 372 -5.20 6.18 -15.02
CA SER A 372 -5.23 6.33 -13.56
C SER A 372 -4.48 7.60 -13.17
N HIS A 373 -5.19 8.48 -12.47
CA HIS A 373 -4.71 9.77 -12.01
C HIS A 373 -4.57 9.75 -10.49
N VAL A 374 -3.43 10.20 -9.95
CA VAL A 374 -3.23 10.37 -8.51
C VAL A 374 -3.16 11.85 -8.20
N PHE A 375 -4.00 12.33 -7.30
CA PHE A 375 -3.97 13.68 -6.76
C PHE A 375 -3.49 13.60 -5.31
N CYS A 376 -2.23 13.97 -5.12
CA CYS A 376 -1.51 13.82 -3.86
C CYS A 376 -0.86 15.13 -3.43
N THR A 377 -0.31 15.15 -2.22
CA THR A 377 0.56 16.23 -1.75
C THR A 377 1.80 16.36 -2.63
N LYS A 378 2.39 17.55 -2.65
CA LYS A 378 3.56 17.87 -3.47
C LYS A 378 4.74 16.93 -3.18
N ASP A 379 4.98 16.63 -1.91
CA ASP A 379 6.13 15.85 -1.47
C ASP A 379 5.93 14.33 -1.64
N ALA A 380 4.68 13.86 -1.67
CA ALA A 380 4.36 12.48 -2.04
C ALA A 380 4.59 12.18 -3.54
N ALA A 381 4.45 13.20 -4.40
CA ALA A 381 4.39 13.00 -5.85
C ALA A 381 5.68 12.44 -6.48
N PRO A 382 6.91 12.88 -6.14
CA PRO A 382 8.14 12.31 -6.70
C PRO A 382 8.27 10.81 -6.39
N VAL A 383 7.93 10.41 -5.17
CA VAL A 383 7.98 9.02 -4.71
C VAL A 383 6.97 8.16 -5.49
N ILE A 384 5.71 8.61 -5.59
CA ILE A 384 4.66 7.88 -6.32
C ILE A 384 5.01 7.75 -7.82
N LYS A 385 5.56 8.80 -8.43
CA LYS A 385 6.06 8.78 -9.83
C LYS A 385 7.20 7.78 -10.02
N SER A 386 8.08 7.62 -9.03
CA SER A 386 9.21 6.67 -9.10
C SER A 386 8.77 5.20 -9.12
N TYR A 387 7.60 4.89 -8.56
CA TYR A 387 7.09 3.52 -8.51
C TYR A 387 6.54 3.02 -9.86
N SER A 388 6.01 3.92 -10.71
CA SER A 388 5.55 3.55 -12.06
C SER A 388 5.40 4.76 -12.99
N PRO A 389 5.93 4.69 -14.23
CA PRO A 389 5.73 5.74 -15.25
C PRO A 389 4.32 5.73 -15.87
N GLU A 390 3.49 4.71 -15.60
CA GLU A 390 2.14 4.59 -16.15
C GLU A 390 1.12 5.52 -15.44
N LEU A 391 1.46 6.00 -14.24
CA LEU A 391 0.56 6.80 -13.40
C LEU A 391 0.66 8.30 -13.71
N ILE A 392 -0.48 8.97 -13.86
CA ILE A 392 -0.52 10.43 -14.03
C ILE A 392 -0.67 11.08 -12.65
N VAL A 393 0.46 11.50 -12.07
CA VAL A 393 0.54 12.00 -10.69
C VAL A 393 0.57 13.54 -10.65
N HIS A 394 -0.43 14.12 -9.98
CA HIS A 394 -0.70 15.54 -9.83
C HIS A 394 -0.35 16.03 -8.40
N PRO A 395 0.74 16.80 -8.22
CA PRO A 395 1.16 17.36 -6.93
C PRO A 395 0.35 18.61 -6.57
N VAL A 396 -0.89 18.45 -6.11
CA VAL A 396 -1.83 19.57 -5.91
C VAL A 396 -2.68 19.50 -4.65
N LEU A 397 -2.74 18.37 -3.93
CA LEU A 397 -3.74 18.15 -2.87
C LEU A 397 -3.56 19.03 -1.62
N ASP A 398 -2.33 19.48 -1.37
CA ASP A 398 -1.88 20.40 -0.33
C ASP A 398 -1.84 21.88 -0.78
N SER A 399 -2.12 22.16 -2.05
CA SER A 399 -2.07 23.53 -2.58
C SER A 399 -3.23 24.40 -2.07
N PRO A 400 -3.05 25.71 -1.88
CA PRO A 400 -4.14 26.60 -1.43
C PRO A 400 -5.39 26.62 -2.33
N ASN A 401 -5.22 26.25 -3.60
CA ASN A 401 -6.24 26.10 -4.65
C ASN A 401 -6.43 24.64 -5.10
N ALA A 402 -6.15 23.66 -4.22
CA ALA A 402 -6.21 22.23 -4.52
C ALA A 402 -7.55 21.81 -5.16
N VAL A 403 -8.66 22.29 -4.59
CA VAL A 403 -10.02 21.98 -5.05
C VAL A 403 -10.22 22.49 -6.47
N GLU A 404 -9.85 23.73 -6.76
CA GLU A 404 -10.01 24.37 -8.07
C GLU A 404 -9.16 23.69 -9.15
N GLU A 405 -7.95 23.24 -8.81
CA GLU A 405 -7.11 22.47 -9.75
C GLU A 405 -7.67 21.06 -10.01
N ILE A 406 -8.11 20.36 -8.97
CA ILE A 406 -8.68 19.00 -9.09
C ILE A 406 -10.04 19.04 -9.81
N GLU A 407 -10.86 20.08 -9.59
CA GLU A 407 -12.14 20.26 -10.27
C GLU A 407 -12.01 20.32 -11.80
N LYS A 408 -10.92 20.89 -12.33
CA LYS A 408 -10.65 20.90 -13.79
C LYS A 408 -10.53 19.50 -14.38
N TRP A 409 -10.19 18.50 -13.55
CA TRP A 409 -10.09 17.10 -13.95
C TRP A 409 -11.37 16.30 -13.74
N LEU A 410 -12.21 16.64 -12.75
CA LEU A 410 -13.44 15.90 -12.44
C LEU A 410 -14.34 15.60 -13.67
N PRO A 411 -14.58 16.53 -14.63
CA PRO A 411 -15.36 16.24 -15.85
C PRO A 411 -14.80 15.12 -16.75
N ARG A 412 -13.53 14.74 -16.57
CA ARG A 412 -12.84 13.69 -17.31
C ARG A 412 -12.83 12.36 -16.55
N LEU A 413 -13.01 12.38 -15.24
CA LEU A 413 -12.94 11.18 -14.40
C LEU A 413 -14.26 10.41 -14.44
N HIS A 414 -14.14 9.09 -14.50
CA HIS A 414 -15.25 8.14 -14.55
C HIS A 414 -15.63 7.59 -13.18
N SER A 415 -14.70 7.65 -12.23
CA SER A 415 -14.90 7.38 -10.80
C SER A 415 -13.75 8.02 -10.02
N VAL A 416 -13.99 8.26 -8.72
CA VAL A 416 -13.01 8.81 -7.79
C VAL A 416 -12.90 7.90 -6.58
N VAL A 417 -11.68 7.56 -6.17
CA VAL A 417 -11.34 6.86 -4.92
C VAL A 417 -10.74 7.88 -3.97
N VAL A 418 -11.24 7.98 -2.73
CA VAL A 418 -10.79 8.97 -1.73
C VAL A 418 -10.34 8.26 -0.47
N GLY A 419 -9.14 8.60 0.02
CA GLY A 419 -8.63 8.14 1.31
C GLY A 419 -7.34 7.30 1.32
N PRO A 420 -6.95 6.54 0.27
CA PRO A 420 -5.67 5.81 0.24
C PRO A 420 -4.47 6.72 0.53
N GLY A 421 -3.90 6.58 1.74
CA GLY A 421 -2.80 7.42 2.22
C GLY A 421 -3.11 8.91 2.34
N LEU A 422 -4.37 9.31 2.49
CA LEU A 422 -4.76 10.73 2.59
C LEU A 422 -4.18 11.42 3.83
N GLY A 423 -3.98 10.68 4.92
CA GLY A 423 -3.60 11.25 6.20
C GLY A 423 -4.78 11.95 6.89
N ARG A 424 -4.49 12.62 8.02
CA ARG A 424 -5.50 13.23 8.91
C ARG A 424 -5.24 14.69 9.24
N GLU A 425 -4.49 15.39 8.38
CA GLU A 425 -4.32 16.83 8.49
C GLU A 425 -5.62 17.54 8.07
N ASP A 426 -6.08 18.50 8.89
CA ASP A 426 -7.36 19.19 8.68
C ASP A 426 -7.46 19.87 7.30
N MET A 427 -6.35 20.33 6.72
CA MET A 427 -6.33 20.89 5.36
C MET A 427 -6.63 19.84 4.29
N LEU A 428 -5.94 18.70 4.32
CA LEU A 428 -6.14 17.61 3.34
C LEU A 428 -7.55 17.01 3.45
N LEU A 429 -8.06 16.87 4.67
CA LEU A 429 -9.42 16.41 4.95
C LEU A 429 -10.48 17.38 4.44
N LYS A 430 -10.27 18.70 4.61
CA LYS A 430 -11.15 19.75 4.06
C LYS A 430 -11.13 19.74 2.53
N ASN A 431 -9.96 19.59 1.91
CA ASN A 431 -9.85 19.50 0.46
C ASN A 431 -10.55 18.23 -0.06
N ALA A 432 -10.33 17.07 0.58
CA ALA A 432 -11.01 15.82 0.24
C ALA A 432 -12.54 15.92 0.36
N LYS A 433 -13.06 16.58 1.41
CA LYS A 433 -14.50 16.86 1.58
C LYS A 433 -15.08 17.58 0.37
N GLU A 434 -14.50 18.73 0.02
CA GLU A 434 -14.99 19.55 -1.09
C GLU A 434 -14.87 18.80 -2.43
N ILE A 435 -13.79 18.01 -2.65
CA ILE A 435 -13.65 17.17 -3.84
C ILE A 435 -14.75 16.09 -3.92
N ILE A 436 -15.14 15.47 -2.79
CA ILE A 436 -16.28 14.56 -2.74
C ILE A 436 -17.57 15.30 -3.12
N GLU A 437 -17.81 16.50 -2.58
CA GLU A 437 -19.01 17.30 -2.87
C GLU A 437 -19.07 17.72 -4.35
N ARG A 438 -17.99 18.21 -4.94
CA ARG A 438 -17.90 18.51 -6.38
C ARG A 438 -18.07 17.26 -7.25
N SER A 439 -17.62 16.09 -6.79
CA SER A 439 -17.83 14.81 -7.48
C SER A 439 -19.29 14.36 -7.45
N LYS A 440 -19.97 14.52 -6.30
CA LYS A 440 -21.41 14.26 -6.13
C LYS A 440 -22.27 15.11 -7.07
N LEU A 441 -21.98 16.42 -7.16
CA LEU A 441 -22.69 17.35 -8.05
C LEU A 441 -22.59 16.97 -9.54
N ARG A 442 -21.51 16.26 -9.92
CA ARG A 442 -21.27 15.76 -11.29
C ARG A 442 -21.79 14.33 -11.49
N GLY A 443 -22.35 13.71 -10.45
CA GLY A 443 -22.80 12.33 -10.49
C GLY A 443 -21.67 11.31 -10.66
N ILE A 444 -20.42 11.63 -10.32
CA ILE A 444 -19.29 10.70 -10.46
C ILE A 444 -19.33 9.66 -9.33
N PRO A 445 -19.17 8.34 -9.58
CA PRO A 445 -19.03 7.33 -8.53
C PRO A 445 -17.88 7.66 -7.58
N VAL A 446 -18.12 7.61 -6.27
CA VAL A 446 -17.13 7.92 -5.24
C VAL A 446 -16.92 6.70 -4.34
N ILE A 447 -15.72 6.14 -4.38
CA ILE A 447 -15.26 5.07 -3.49
C ILE A 447 -14.53 5.75 -2.34
N ILE A 448 -14.84 5.39 -1.09
CA ILE A 448 -14.19 5.94 0.09
C ILE A 448 -13.58 4.79 0.91
N ASP A 449 -12.28 4.87 1.17
CA ASP A 449 -11.50 3.89 1.94
C ASP A 449 -10.62 4.60 2.99
N ALA A 450 -10.04 3.84 3.92
CA ALA A 450 -9.04 4.32 4.89
C ALA A 450 -9.38 5.67 5.56
N ASP A 451 -8.54 6.70 5.43
CA ASP A 451 -8.77 8.01 6.07
C ASP A 451 -9.91 8.83 5.43
N GLY A 452 -10.35 8.47 4.22
CA GLY A 452 -11.61 8.96 3.68
C GLY A 452 -12.81 8.51 4.54
N LEU A 453 -12.77 7.29 5.10
CA LEU A 453 -13.80 6.79 6.02
C LEU A 453 -13.69 7.47 7.39
N TRP A 454 -12.50 7.90 7.80
CA TRP A 454 -12.35 8.75 8.98
C TRP A 454 -13.02 10.11 8.78
N LEU A 455 -12.93 10.71 7.58
CA LEU A 455 -13.65 11.94 7.25
C LEU A 455 -15.17 11.72 7.31
N VAL A 456 -15.68 10.65 6.72
CA VAL A 456 -17.11 10.29 6.79
C VAL A 456 -17.56 10.04 8.23
N ALA A 457 -16.73 9.44 9.09
CA ALA A 457 -17.06 9.24 10.50
C ALA A 457 -17.11 10.55 11.31
N LYS A 458 -16.41 11.61 10.89
CA LYS A 458 -16.53 12.95 11.49
C LYS A 458 -17.72 13.73 10.93
N GLU A 459 -17.97 13.64 9.62
CA GLU A 459 -19.01 14.39 8.94
C GLU A 459 -19.74 13.51 7.90
N PRO A 460 -20.72 12.68 8.32
CA PRO A 460 -21.37 11.72 7.43
C PRO A 460 -22.11 12.37 6.24
N SER A 461 -22.59 13.60 6.43
CA SER A 461 -23.26 14.43 5.41
C SER A 461 -22.42 14.66 4.15
N VAL A 462 -21.09 14.51 4.22
CA VAL A 462 -20.20 14.59 3.04
C VAL A 462 -20.60 13.62 1.94
N ILE A 463 -21.14 12.44 2.30
CA ILE A 463 -21.50 11.37 1.33
C ILE A 463 -22.93 10.83 1.51
N GLN A 464 -23.57 11.03 2.67
CA GLN A 464 -24.91 10.50 3.00
C GLN A 464 -25.94 10.71 1.88
N GLY A 465 -26.71 9.67 1.57
CA GLY A 465 -27.76 9.65 0.54
C GLY A 465 -27.27 9.61 -0.91
N TYR A 466 -25.96 9.66 -1.16
CA TYR A 466 -25.42 9.62 -2.51
C TYR A 466 -25.33 8.20 -3.06
N GLN A 467 -26.29 7.78 -3.87
CA GLN A 467 -26.44 6.38 -4.33
C GLN A 467 -25.27 5.83 -5.19
N ARG A 468 -24.36 6.69 -5.67
CA ARG A 468 -23.11 6.28 -6.37
C ARG A 468 -21.88 6.31 -5.45
N GLY A 469 -22.09 6.46 -4.14
CA GLY A 469 -21.06 6.33 -3.12
C GLY A 469 -20.90 4.87 -2.67
N ILE A 470 -19.65 4.44 -2.47
CA ILE A 470 -19.31 3.10 -1.97
C ILE A 470 -18.27 3.26 -0.86
N LEU A 471 -18.55 2.70 0.32
CA LEU A 471 -17.66 2.76 1.48
C LEU A 471 -17.04 1.37 1.71
N THR A 472 -15.73 1.29 1.93
CA THR A 472 -15.02 0.00 2.08
C THR A 472 -14.40 -0.22 3.48
N PRO A 473 -15.14 -0.07 4.60
CA PRO A 473 -14.54 -0.14 5.94
C PRO A 473 -14.02 -1.53 6.33
N ASN A 474 -12.87 -1.56 6.99
CA ASN A 474 -12.49 -2.68 7.87
C ASN A 474 -13.29 -2.63 9.17
N PHE A 475 -13.21 -3.68 10.00
CA PHE A 475 -13.95 -3.76 11.26
C PHE A 475 -13.83 -2.51 12.16
N MET A 476 -12.63 -1.97 12.36
CA MET A 476 -12.42 -0.78 13.22
C MET A 476 -12.93 0.52 12.59
N GLU A 477 -12.85 0.64 11.27
CA GLU A 477 -13.44 1.75 10.51
C GLU A 477 -14.98 1.67 10.56
N PHE A 478 -15.52 0.46 10.48
CA PHE A 478 -16.95 0.17 10.53
C PHE A 478 -17.54 0.47 11.91
N THR A 479 -16.92 0.00 13.00
CA THR A 479 -17.33 0.35 14.37
C THR A 479 -17.42 1.86 14.56
N ARG A 480 -16.39 2.61 14.13
CA ARG A 480 -16.37 4.07 14.22
C ARG A 480 -17.49 4.74 13.41
N LEU A 481 -17.77 4.26 12.21
CA LEU A 481 -18.88 4.75 11.38
C LEU A 481 -20.24 4.42 11.99
N TYR A 482 -20.41 3.22 12.54
CA TYR A 482 -21.63 2.78 13.20
C TYR A 482 -21.93 3.65 14.43
N GLU A 483 -20.95 3.82 15.32
CA GLU A 483 -21.07 4.65 16.52
C GLU A 483 -21.32 6.13 16.19
N ALA A 484 -20.67 6.65 15.14
CA ALA A 484 -20.91 8.02 14.66
C ALA A 484 -22.34 8.24 14.12
N MET A 485 -22.93 7.23 13.48
CA MET A 485 -24.25 7.31 12.86
C MET A 485 -25.41 6.96 13.79
N HIS A 486 -25.22 6.00 14.70
CA HIS A 486 -26.27 5.50 15.60
C HIS A 486 -26.18 6.09 17.01
N HIS A 487 -25.05 6.69 17.39
CA HIS A 487 -24.76 7.17 18.75
C HIS A 487 -24.83 6.08 19.83
N GLU A 488 -24.68 4.81 19.42
CA GLU A 488 -24.73 3.61 20.24
C GLU A 488 -23.54 2.70 19.87
N PRO A 489 -22.99 1.92 20.83
CA PRO A 489 -21.91 0.98 20.57
C PRO A 489 -22.35 -0.12 19.61
N LEU A 490 -21.44 -0.59 18.76
CA LEU A 490 -21.72 -1.67 17.81
C LEU A 490 -22.01 -3.00 18.54
N ASP A 491 -23.18 -3.59 18.30
CA ASP A 491 -23.43 -5.00 18.59
C ASP A 491 -22.66 -5.89 17.59
N SER A 492 -21.71 -6.67 18.10
CA SER A 492 -20.88 -7.60 17.33
C SER A 492 -21.52 -8.98 17.14
N SER A 493 -22.77 -9.19 17.55
CA SER A 493 -23.47 -10.48 17.41
C SER A 493 -23.91 -10.79 15.97
N ASP A 494 -24.30 -9.78 15.19
CA ASP A 494 -24.76 -9.92 13.80
C ASP A 494 -24.21 -8.81 12.90
N HIS A 495 -23.00 -9.04 12.35
CA HIS A 495 -22.38 -8.11 11.41
C HIS A 495 -23.19 -7.86 10.12
N LYS A 496 -24.03 -8.82 9.68
CA LYS A 496 -24.82 -8.65 8.44
C LYS A 496 -25.95 -7.66 8.67
N ARG A 497 -26.66 -7.79 9.80
CA ARG A 497 -27.67 -6.82 10.24
C ARG A 497 -27.08 -5.45 10.53
N SER A 498 -25.97 -5.38 11.27
CA SER A 498 -25.33 -4.10 11.59
C SER A 498 -24.85 -3.36 10.34
N ALA A 499 -24.30 -4.07 9.35
CA ALA A 499 -23.93 -3.48 8.05
C ALA A 499 -25.14 -2.95 7.28
N GLN A 500 -26.26 -3.69 7.29
CA GLN A 500 -27.51 -3.26 6.65
C GLN A 500 -28.09 -2.01 7.33
N GLN A 501 -28.10 -1.96 8.66
CA GLN A 501 -28.56 -0.80 9.44
C GLN A 501 -27.73 0.46 9.13
N LEU A 502 -26.40 0.34 9.11
CA LEU A 502 -25.52 1.46 8.80
C LEU A 502 -25.73 1.96 7.37
N SER A 503 -25.94 1.07 6.40
CA SER A 503 -26.27 1.45 5.01
C SER A 503 -27.56 2.27 4.95
N ILE A 504 -28.61 1.83 5.66
CA ILE A 504 -29.90 2.53 5.72
C ILE A 504 -29.73 3.91 6.38
N ALA A 505 -29.03 3.99 7.53
CA ALA A 505 -28.76 5.26 8.22
C ALA A 505 -27.97 6.25 7.34
N LEU A 506 -27.03 5.73 6.54
CA LEU A 506 -26.27 6.48 5.55
C LEU A 506 -27.05 6.79 4.25
N GLY A 507 -28.34 6.44 4.17
CA GLY A 507 -29.22 6.78 3.05
C GLY A 507 -29.16 5.79 1.88
N HIS A 508 -29.02 4.49 2.18
CA HIS A 508 -28.84 3.37 1.22
C HIS A 508 -27.49 3.38 0.47
N LEU A 509 -26.47 3.98 1.08
CA LEU A 509 -25.09 3.92 0.59
C LEU A 509 -24.56 2.48 0.55
N THR A 510 -23.81 2.12 -0.50
CA THR A 510 -23.23 0.78 -0.58
C THR A 510 -22.05 0.64 0.39
N LEU A 511 -22.11 -0.36 1.26
CA LEU A 511 -21.07 -0.72 2.21
C LEU A 511 -20.41 -2.05 1.81
N VAL A 512 -19.08 -2.10 1.94
CA VAL A 512 -18.26 -3.31 1.87
C VAL A 512 -17.53 -3.44 3.21
N LEU A 513 -18.12 -4.20 4.14
CA LEU A 513 -17.50 -4.52 5.42
C LEU A 513 -16.46 -5.63 5.19
N LYS A 514 -15.17 -5.24 5.22
CA LYS A 514 -14.03 -6.13 4.97
C LYS A 514 -13.81 -7.08 6.15
N GLY A 515 -13.77 -8.39 5.90
CA GLY A 515 -13.76 -9.43 6.94
C GLY A 515 -13.26 -10.81 6.50
N GLU A 516 -13.51 -11.81 7.35
CA GLU A 516 -13.28 -13.23 6.99
C GLU A 516 -14.17 -13.64 5.81
N GLU A 517 -15.44 -13.24 5.83
CA GLU A 517 -16.25 -13.04 4.63
C GLU A 517 -16.46 -11.53 4.46
N ASP A 518 -16.43 -11.01 3.21
CA ASP A 518 -16.77 -9.61 2.98
C ASP A 518 -18.28 -9.46 2.83
N ILE A 519 -18.89 -8.62 3.67
CA ILE A 519 -20.34 -8.37 3.68
C ILE A 519 -20.61 -7.11 2.86
N ILE A 520 -21.48 -7.22 1.85
CA ILE A 520 -21.71 -6.15 0.86
C ILE A 520 -23.21 -5.82 0.85
N THR A 521 -23.58 -4.56 1.10
CA THR A 521 -25.01 -4.19 1.22
C THR A 521 -25.31 -2.74 0.81
N ASP A 522 -26.50 -2.53 0.24
CA ASP A 522 -27.12 -1.22 -0.04
C ASP A 522 -28.33 -0.95 0.88
N GLY A 523 -28.40 -1.67 2.00
CA GLY A 523 -29.47 -1.58 2.97
C GLY A 523 -30.74 -2.36 2.56
N LYS A 524 -30.88 -2.69 1.27
CA LYS A 524 -32.00 -3.48 0.73
C LYS A 524 -31.60 -4.93 0.49
N ASN A 525 -30.43 -5.12 -0.14
CA ASN A 525 -29.86 -6.42 -0.44
C ASN A 525 -28.59 -6.63 0.41
N ILE A 526 -28.29 -7.89 0.74
CA ILE A 526 -27.03 -8.28 1.36
C ILE A 526 -26.42 -9.40 0.52
N LEU A 527 -25.19 -9.18 0.07
CA LEU A 527 -24.33 -10.19 -0.54
C LEU A 527 -23.21 -10.55 0.42
N THR A 528 -22.63 -11.74 0.26
CA THR A 528 -21.49 -12.20 1.03
C THR A 528 -20.45 -12.76 0.07
N CYS A 529 -19.25 -12.18 0.04
CA CYS A 529 -18.13 -12.71 -0.71
C CYS A 529 -17.34 -13.68 0.18
N SER A 530 -17.74 -14.95 0.14
CA SER A 530 -17.09 -16.07 0.85
C SER A 530 -15.91 -16.66 0.08
N GLN A 531 -15.41 -15.95 -0.96
CA GLN A 531 -14.28 -16.41 -1.75
C GLN A 531 -13.06 -16.61 -0.86
N GLU A 532 -12.46 -17.79 -0.92
CA GLU A 532 -11.24 -18.08 -0.15
C GLU A 532 -10.11 -17.12 -0.53
N GLY A 533 -9.57 -16.43 0.48
CA GLY A 533 -8.37 -15.59 0.40
C GLY A 533 -7.16 -16.31 1.00
N SER A 534 -6.54 -15.71 2.00
CA SER A 534 -5.52 -16.35 2.85
C SER A 534 -5.48 -15.72 4.24
N GLY A 535 -4.85 -16.40 5.20
CA GLY A 535 -4.58 -15.82 6.52
C GLY A 535 -3.51 -14.71 6.53
N ARG A 536 -2.91 -14.34 5.39
CA ARG A 536 -1.80 -13.39 5.32
C ARG A 536 -2.29 -11.95 5.13
N ARG A 537 -2.19 -11.17 6.21
CA ARG A 537 -2.48 -9.73 6.25
C ARG A 537 -1.24 -8.90 5.89
N CYS A 538 -0.96 -8.68 4.61
CA CYS A 538 -0.06 -7.60 4.16
C CYS A 538 -0.80 -6.25 4.13
N GLY A 539 -0.10 -5.15 4.41
CA GLY A 539 -0.62 -3.78 4.24
C GLY A 539 -0.61 -3.41 2.75
N GLY A 540 -1.68 -2.76 2.28
CA GLY A 540 -1.92 -2.46 0.87
C GLY A 540 -3.11 -3.22 0.24
N GLN A 541 -3.69 -4.20 0.93
CA GLN A 541 -4.82 -4.99 0.40
C GLN A 541 -6.11 -4.18 0.22
N GLY A 542 -6.38 -3.22 1.12
CA GLY A 542 -7.49 -2.28 1.00
C GLY A 542 -7.34 -1.38 -0.23
N ASP A 543 -6.12 -0.91 -0.48
CA ASP A 543 -5.81 -0.07 -1.64
C ASP A 543 -6.02 -0.82 -2.96
N LEU A 544 -5.61 -2.10 -3.05
CA LEU A 544 -5.91 -2.95 -4.20
C LEU A 544 -7.42 -3.09 -4.44
N LEU A 545 -8.20 -3.28 -3.36
CA LEU A 545 -9.66 -3.36 -3.43
C LEU A 545 -10.28 -2.04 -3.91
N SER A 546 -9.94 -0.91 -3.28
CA SER A 546 -10.55 0.39 -3.57
C SER A 546 -10.16 0.91 -4.97
N GLY A 547 -8.91 0.66 -5.40
CA GLY A 547 -8.47 0.89 -6.78
C GLY A 547 -9.22 0.04 -7.81
N SER A 548 -9.32 -1.27 -7.58
CA SER A 548 -10.09 -2.18 -8.45
C SER A 548 -11.56 -1.80 -8.53
N LEU A 549 -12.16 -1.44 -7.38
CA LEU A 549 -13.54 -0.99 -7.26
C LEU A 549 -13.79 0.32 -8.02
N GLY A 550 -12.79 1.22 -8.11
CA GLY A 550 -12.84 2.38 -8.99
C GLY A 550 -13.16 2.02 -10.44
N ALA A 551 -12.45 1.04 -11.00
CA ALA A 551 -12.68 0.55 -12.37
C ALA A 551 -14.03 -0.16 -12.51
N PHE A 552 -14.33 -1.13 -11.63
CA PHE A 552 -15.61 -1.86 -11.66
C PHE A 552 -16.83 -0.95 -11.49
N ALA A 553 -16.76 0.09 -10.65
CA ALA A 553 -17.86 1.04 -10.46
C ALA A 553 -18.15 1.82 -11.75
N HIS A 554 -17.11 2.30 -12.45
CA HIS A 554 -17.29 2.93 -13.75
C HIS A 554 -18.00 1.99 -14.74
N TRP A 555 -17.51 0.76 -14.87
CA TRP A 555 -18.07 -0.23 -15.80
C TRP A 555 -19.53 -0.58 -15.48
N ALA A 556 -19.83 -0.90 -14.21
CA ALA A 556 -21.19 -1.21 -13.78
C ALA A 556 -22.16 -0.05 -14.02
N PHE A 557 -21.78 1.20 -13.70
CA PHE A 557 -22.62 2.36 -13.95
C PHE A 557 -22.71 2.79 -15.43
N SER A 558 -21.80 2.33 -16.30
CA SER A 558 -21.82 2.61 -17.75
C SER A 558 -22.47 1.50 -18.56
N SER A 559 -22.69 0.34 -17.95
CA SER A 559 -23.39 -0.79 -18.57
C SER A 559 -24.90 -0.53 -18.69
N PRO A 560 -25.60 -1.14 -19.67
CA PRO A 560 -27.06 -1.06 -19.75
C PRO A 560 -27.72 -1.63 -18.49
N SER A 561 -28.89 -1.09 -18.10
CA SER A 561 -29.59 -1.51 -16.86
C SER A 561 -29.93 -3.01 -16.80
N ASP A 562 -30.07 -3.67 -17.95
CA ASP A 562 -30.30 -5.12 -18.04
C ASP A 562 -29.05 -5.95 -17.69
N ALA A 563 -27.84 -5.39 -17.79
CA ALA A 563 -26.59 -6.09 -17.49
C ALA A 563 -26.53 -6.56 -16.03
N THR A 564 -27.00 -5.71 -15.10
CA THR A 564 -27.12 -6.03 -13.67
C THR A 564 -28.45 -6.71 -13.31
N LYS A 565 -29.36 -6.92 -14.28
CA LYS A 565 -30.71 -7.48 -14.08
C LYS A 565 -31.50 -6.78 -12.96
N GLY A 566 -31.39 -5.46 -12.86
CA GLY A 566 -32.05 -4.65 -11.83
C GLY A 566 -31.34 -4.62 -10.47
N MET A 567 -30.22 -5.34 -10.29
CA MET A 567 -29.36 -5.18 -9.12
C MET A 567 -28.65 -3.81 -9.16
N ASN A 568 -28.44 -3.21 -7.99
CA ASN A 568 -27.69 -1.97 -7.84
C ASN A 568 -26.27 -2.10 -8.44
N PRO A 569 -25.85 -1.25 -9.40
CA PRO A 569 -24.52 -1.30 -10.00
C PRO A 569 -23.37 -1.24 -8.98
N SER A 570 -23.55 -0.51 -7.87
CA SER A 570 -22.56 -0.46 -6.79
C SER A 570 -22.36 -1.80 -6.10
N LEU A 571 -23.41 -2.61 -5.91
CA LEU A 571 -23.30 -3.96 -5.35
C LEU A 571 -22.55 -4.90 -6.29
N VAL A 572 -22.87 -4.85 -7.58
CA VAL A 572 -22.21 -5.69 -8.61
C VAL A 572 -20.72 -5.32 -8.70
N ALA A 573 -20.40 -4.02 -8.74
CA ALA A 573 -19.03 -3.54 -8.75
C ALA A 573 -18.24 -3.93 -7.49
N ALA A 574 -18.84 -3.74 -6.31
CA ALA A 574 -18.27 -4.15 -5.04
C ALA A 574 -17.96 -5.64 -5.00
N PHE A 575 -18.93 -6.49 -5.40
CA PHE A 575 -18.76 -7.93 -5.43
C PHE A 575 -17.64 -8.39 -6.38
N GLY A 576 -17.56 -7.79 -7.58
CA GLY A 576 -16.48 -8.03 -8.52
C GLY A 576 -15.10 -7.69 -7.94
N ALA A 577 -14.98 -6.52 -7.32
CA ALA A 577 -13.74 -6.05 -6.72
C ALA A 577 -13.30 -6.87 -5.50
N THR A 578 -14.22 -7.29 -4.62
CA THR A 578 -13.90 -8.17 -3.48
C THR A 578 -13.49 -9.57 -3.96
N SER A 579 -14.26 -10.19 -4.87
CA SER A 579 -13.91 -11.49 -5.44
C SER A 579 -12.53 -11.47 -6.09
N LEU A 580 -12.23 -10.43 -6.88
CA LEU A 580 -10.91 -10.25 -7.47
C LEU A 580 -9.81 -10.12 -6.41
N THR A 581 -9.98 -9.23 -5.42
CA THR A 581 -8.99 -8.97 -4.36
C THR A 581 -8.64 -10.25 -3.61
N ARG A 582 -9.65 -11.01 -3.21
CA ARG A 582 -9.50 -12.28 -2.46
C ARG A 582 -8.85 -13.36 -3.34
N GLN A 583 -9.22 -13.42 -4.62
CA GLN A 583 -8.60 -14.33 -5.59
C GLN A 583 -7.13 -13.99 -5.88
N CYS A 584 -6.75 -12.71 -5.87
CA CYS A 584 -5.36 -12.27 -5.95
C CYS A 584 -4.59 -12.69 -4.69
N ASN A 585 -5.16 -12.41 -3.50
CA ASN A 585 -4.56 -12.77 -2.22
C ASN A 585 -4.31 -14.28 -2.10
N ARG A 586 -5.28 -15.13 -2.47
CA ARG A 586 -5.13 -16.59 -2.46
C ARG A 586 -4.03 -17.07 -3.40
N GLN A 587 -3.95 -16.55 -4.63
CA GLN A 587 -2.94 -16.95 -5.61
C GLN A 587 -1.53 -16.51 -5.19
N ALA A 588 -1.39 -15.27 -4.72
CA ALA A 588 -0.11 -14.77 -4.23
C ALA A 588 0.33 -15.55 -2.98
N PHE A 589 -0.60 -15.85 -2.06
CA PHE A 589 -0.30 -16.69 -0.90
C PHE A 589 0.09 -18.12 -1.26
N HIS A 590 -0.52 -18.74 -2.28
CA HIS A 590 -0.08 -20.05 -2.76
C HIS A 590 1.35 -20.04 -3.32
N LYS A 591 1.82 -18.90 -3.87
CA LYS A 591 3.17 -18.75 -4.44
C LYS A 591 4.22 -18.34 -3.41
N HIS A 592 3.87 -17.43 -2.50
CA HIS A 592 4.82 -16.76 -1.59
C HIS A 592 4.59 -17.09 -0.11
N GLY A 593 3.46 -17.72 0.25
CA GLY A 593 3.15 -18.11 1.63
C GLY A 593 3.24 -16.93 2.60
N ARG A 594 4.01 -17.10 3.67
CA ARG A 594 4.19 -16.06 4.70
C ARG A 594 4.79 -14.76 4.14
N SER A 595 5.65 -14.80 3.10
CA SER A 595 6.32 -13.61 2.57
C SER A 595 5.42 -12.72 1.71
N THR A 596 4.23 -13.20 1.30
CA THR A 596 3.29 -12.46 0.43
C THR A 596 3.11 -11.00 0.83
N THR A 597 3.25 -10.14 -0.17
CA THR A 597 3.11 -8.68 -0.14
C THR A 597 1.95 -8.23 -1.06
N THR A 598 1.60 -6.94 -1.01
CA THR A 598 0.63 -6.37 -1.96
C THR A 598 1.18 -6.30 -3.38
N SER A 599 2.49 -6.11 -3.57
CA SER A 599 3.13 -6.17 -4.89
C SER A 599 2.95 -7.54 -5.55
N ASP A 600 3.01 -8.63 -4.78
CA ASP A 600 2.76 -9.99 -5.29
C ASP A 600 1.28 -10.16 -5.69
N MET A 601 0.36 -9.63 -4.89
CA MET A 601 -1.07 -9.63 -5.23
C MET A 601 -1.38 -8.84 -6.51
N ILE A 602 -0.67 -7.74 -6.79
CA ILE A 602 -0.81 -6.97 -8.02
C ILE A 602 -0.40 -7.78 -9.26
N GLN A 603 0.61 -8.66 -9.14
CA GLN A 603 1.01 -9.57 -10.22
C GLN A 603 -0.09 -10.59 -10.55
N GLU A 604 -0.91 -10.98 -9.56
CA GLU A 604 -2.03 -11.91 -9.74
C GLU A 604 -3.33 -11.28 -10.27
N ILE A 605 -3.40 -9.96 -10.49
CA ILE A 605 -4.65 -9.33 -10.95
C ILE A 605 -5.12 -9.91 -12.29
N ASN A 606 -4.22 -10.06 -13.27
CA ASN A 606 -4.56 -10.62 -14.59
C ASN A 606 -4.97 -12.11 -14.52
N SER A 607 -4.26 -12.94 -13.73
CA SER A 607 -4.60 -14.36 -13.55
C SER A 607 -5.94 -14.53 -12.82
N ALA A 608 -6.18 -13.73 -11.78
CA ALA A 608 -7.42 -13.69 -11.04
C ALA A 608 -8.61 -13.23 -11.90
N PHE A 609 -8.44 -12.14 -12.65
CA PHE A 609 -9.47 -11.55 -13.50
C PHE A 609 -9.93 -12.53 -14.56
N LYS A 610 -8.99 -13.15 -15.28
CA LYS A 610 -9.29 -14.19 -16.28
C LYS A 610 -10.11 -15.33 -15.70
N LYS A 611 -9.66 -15.88 -14.56
CA LYS A 611 -10.31 -17.00 -13.86
C LYS A 611 -11.70 -16.67 -13.29
N LEU A 612 -12.00 -15.39 -13.04
CA LEU A 612 -13.29 -14.97 -12.50
C LEU A 612 -14.27 -14.52 -13.60
N PHE A 613 -13.78 -13.83 -14.62
CA PHE A 613 -14.62 -13.04 -15.50
C PHE A 613 -14.51 -13.39 -16.98
N GLU A 614 -13.44 -14.06 -17.42
CA GLU A 614 -13.22 -14.42 -18.84
C GLU A 614 -13.29 -15.94 -19.12
N SER A 615 -13.36 -16.78 -18.07
CA SER A 615 -13.39 -18.26 -18.16
C SER A 615 -14.79 -18.86 -18.06
#